data_AF-A0A7S3XB60-F1
#
_entry.id   AF-A0A7S3XB60-F1
#
_cell.length_a   1.000
_cell.length_b   1.000
_cell.length_c   1.000
_cell.angle_alpha   90.00
_cell.angle_beta   90.00
_cell.angle_gamma   90.00
#
_symmetry.space_group_name_H-M   'P 1'
#
loop_
_entity.id
_entity.type
_entity.pdbx_description
1 polymer ?
#
loop_
_entity_poly.entity_id
_entity_poly.type
_entity_poly.pdbx_seq_one_letter_code
_entity_poly.pdbx_strand_id
1 'polypeptide(L)'
;LIVDIAASSADNDYSVLMYGHLDKQPYGEGWTSDPCDPVIKEDGKLYGRGSSDDGYAFFTALLSVKACQAQGKSHPRVIITIEGSEEGEIFDLMYYMQTYKHMLGEPNLVICLDSVAYTDKTM
;
A
#
# COMPACT_ATOMS: atom_id res chain seq x y z
N LEU A 1 -4.41 -7.19 6.72
CA LEU A 1 -3.66 -6.49 7.78
C LEU A 1 -4.27 -5.10 7.98
N ILE A 2 -4.44 -4.66 9.24
CA ILE A 2 -4.84 -3.28 9.57
C ILE A 2 -3.82 -2.70 10.54
N VAL A 3 -3.33 -1.50 10.25
CA VAL A 3 -2.47 -0.72 11.15
C VAL A 3 -3.15 0.61 11.44
N ASP A 4 -3.32 0.95 12.71
CA ASP A 4 -3.91 2.22 13.14
C ASP A 4 -2.83 3.07 13.81
N ILE A 5 -2.52 4.21 13.21
CA ILE A 5 -1.52 5.16 13.68
C ILE A 5 -2.25 6.42 14.13
N ALA A 6 -2.15 6.73 15.43
CA ALA A 6 -2.72 7.93 16.02
C ALA A 6 -2.19 9.21 15.34
N ALA A 7 -3.01 10.26 15.31
CA ALA A 7 -2.58 11.57 14.84
C ALA A 7 -1.43 12.12 15.70
N SER A 8 -0.63 13.01 15.12
CA SER A 8 0.49 13.65 15.84
C SER A 8 0.04 14.61 16.96
N SER A 9 -1.24 15.02 16.98
CA SER A 9 -1.86 15.86 18.00
C SER A 9 -3.31 15.43 18.21
N ALA A 10 -3.81 15.53 19.44
CA ALA A 10 -5.19 15.23 19.78
C ALA A 10 -6.20 16.20 19.14
N ASP A 11 -5.76 17.41 18.77
CA ASP A 11 -6.61 18.42 18.13
C ASP A 11 -6.76 18.18 16.61
N ASN A 12 -6.08 17.18 16.05
CA ASN A 12 -6.18 16.83 14.64
C ASN A 12 -7.18 15.68 14.48
N ASP A 13 -8.40 16.02 14.08
CA ASP A 13 -9.51 15.09 13.85
C ASP A 13 -9.54 14.50 12.43
N TYR A 14 -8.61 14.91 11.55
CA TYR A 14 -8.50 14.33 10.22
C TYR A 14 -7.95 12.89 10.29
N SER A 15 -8.49 12.05 9.42
CA SER A 15 -8.08 10.68 9.24
C SER A 15 -7.90 10.34 7.76
N VAL A 16 -6.87 9.54 7.49
CA VAL A 16 -6.51 9.06 6.15
C VAL A 16 -6.52 7.54 6.18
N LEU A 17 -7.17 6.93 5.19
CA LEU A 17 -7.07 5.49 4.94
C LEU A 17 -6.14 5.25 3.75
N MET A 18 -5.07 4.48 3.96
CA MET A 18 -4.12 4.07 2.93
C MET A 18 -4.36 2.60 2.61
N TYR A 19 -4.66 2.30 1.36
CA TYR A 19 -4.99 0.96 0.87
C TYR A 19 -3.91 0.42 -0.07
N GLY A 20 -3.71 -0.90 0.00
CA GLY A 20 -2.96 -1.72 -0.96
C GLY A 20 -3.23 -3.22 -0.75
N HIS A 21 -2.49 -4.09 -1.41
CA HIS A 21 -2.64 -5.55 -1.30
C HIS A 21 -1.29 -6.30 -1.20
N LEU A 22 -1.33 -7.60 -0.91
CA LEU A 22 -0.12 -8.43 -0.77
C LEU A 22 -0.15 -9.71 -1.60
N ASP A 23 -1.31 -10.08 -2.12
CA ASP A 23 -1.42 -11.17 -3.08
C ASP A 23 -0.79 -10.75 -4.41
N LYS A 24 -0.59 -11.74 -5.28
CA LYS A 24 0.22 -11.57 -6.48
C LYS A 24 -0.37 -12.40 -7.59
N GLN A 25 -0.45 -11.85 -8.79
CA GLN A 25 -0.63 -12.67 -9.98
C GLN A 25 0.41 -13.80 -10.07
N PRO A 26 0.06 -14.97 -10.64
CA PRO A 26 1.04 -15.94 -11.11
C PRO A 26 2.08 -15.28 -12.02
N TYR A 27 3.32 -15.75 -11.99
CA TYR A 27 4.33 -15.30 -12.94
C TYR A 27 4.32 -16.17 -14.21
N GLY A 28 4.36 -15.51 -15.37
CA GLY A 28 4.49 -16.16 -16.67
C GLY A 28 5.95 -16.46 -17.03
N GLU A 29 6.19 -16.73 -18.30
CA GLU A 29 7.53 -16.95 -18.86
C GLU A 29 8.28 -15.63 -19.14
N GLY A 30 9.55 -15.70 -19.54
CA GLY A 30 10.33 -14.53 -20.00
C GLY A 30 11.14 -13.81 -18.90
N TRP A 31 11.17 -14.35 -17.69
CA TRP A 31 12.02 -13.82 -16.62
C TRP A 31 13.50 -14.09 -16.88
N THR A 32 14.33 -13.09 -16.61
CA THR A 32 15.81 -13.18 -16.70
C THR A 32 16.46 -13.39 -15.33
N SER A 33 15.67 -13.38 -14.26
CA SER A 33 16.03 -13.66 -12.87
C SER A 33 14.84 -14.35 -12.21
N ASP A 34 15.04 -15.08 -11.11
CA ASP A 34 13.92 -15.74 -10.42
C ASP A 34 12.86 -14.70 -9.98
N PRO A 35 11.58 -14.82 -10.37
CA PRO A 35 10.53 -13.89 -9.96
C PRO A 35 10.31 -13.83 -8.45
N CYS A 36 10.71 -14.86 -7.71
CA CYS A 36 10.59 -14.96 -6.26
C CYS A 36 11.86 -14.49 -5.52
N ASP A 37 12.98 -14.26 -6.22
CA ASP A 37 14.22 -13.71 -5.65
C ASP A 37 14.46 -12.30 -6.21
N PRO A 38 13.99 -11.25 -5.52
CA PRO A 38 14.00 -9.90 -6.08
C PRO A 38 15.43 -9.36 -6.24
N VAL A 39 15.73 -8.80 -7.42
CA VAL A 39 17.05 -8.27 -7.77
C VAL A 39 16.99 -6.82 -8.21
N ILE A 40 18.00 -6.04 -7.84
CA ILE A 40 18.24 -4.71 -8.44
C ILE A 40 19.19 -4.89 -9.62
N LYS A 41 18.78 -4.44 -10.81
CA LYS A 41 19.61 -4.54 -12.02
C LYS A 41 20.41 -3.26 -12.27
N GLU A 42 21.27 -3.30 -13.28
CA GLU A 42 22.15 -2.19 -13.67
C GLU A 42 21.39 -0.89 -14.00
N ASP A 43 20.13 -0.98 -14.44
CA ASP A 43 19.26 0.18 -14.67
C ASP A 43 18.68 0.80 -13.39
N GLY A 44 19.04 0.25 -12.22
CA GLY A 44 18.65 0.72 -10.89
C GLY A 44 17.24 0.31 -10.46
N LYS A 45 16.52 -0.51 -11.24
CA LYS A 45 15.16 -0.94 -10.89
C LYS A 45 15.16 -2.25 -10.11
N LEU A 46 14.17 -2.40 -9.23
CA LEU A 46 13.87 -3.63 -8.51
C LEU A 46 12.97 -4.52 -9.37
N TYR A 47 13.46 -5.72 -9.70
CA TYR A 47 12.74 -6.74 -10.44
C TYR A 47 12.36 -7.88 -9.52
N GLY A 48 11.09 -8.27 -9.56
CA GLY A 48 10.55 -9.40 -8.80
C GLY A 48 9.02 -9.36 -8.85
N ARG A 49 8.36 -10.52 -8.78
CA ARG A 49 6.89 -10.59 -8.76
C ARG A 49 6.38 -9.97 -7.46
N GLY A 50 5.48 -9.01 -7.58
CA GLY A 50 4.97 -8.24 -6.46
C GLY A 50 5.72 -6.95 -6.17
N SER A 51 6.75 -6.60 -6.94
CA SER A 51 7.57 -5.40 -6.67
C SER A 51 6.82 -4.08 -6.90
N SER A 52 6.04 -4.00 -7.98
CA SER A 52 5.23 -2.82 -8.33
C SER A 52 3.74 -2.98 -8.06
N ASP A 53 3.28 -4.21 -7.81
CA ASP A 53 1.87 -4.59 -7.75
C ASP A 53 1.74 -5.77 -6.78
N ASP A 54 1.45 -5.56 -5.50
CA ASP A 54 1.41 -4.24 -4.80
C ASP A 54 2.28 -4.23 -3.54
N GLY A 55 3.36 -5.03 -3.56
CA GLY A 55 4.23 -5.22 -2.41
C GLY A 55 4.91 -3.95 -1.89
N TYR A 56 4.88 -2.85 -2.63
CA TYR A 56 5.43 -1.56 -2.22
C TYR A 56 4.46 -0.71 -1.39
N ALA A 57 3.15 -0.90 -1.49
CA ALA A 57 2.15 -0.03 -0.87
C ALA A 57 2.28 0.04 0.65
N PHE A 58 2.39 -1.11 1.32
CA PHE A 58 2.51 -1.16 2.78
C PHE A 58 3.74 -0.38 3.28
N PHE A 59 4.89 -0.60 2.65
CA PHE A 59 6.13 0.07 3.04
C PHE A 59 6.03 1.57 2.77
N THR A 60 5.48 1.96 1.63
CA THR A 60 5.32 3.38 1.25
C THR A 60 4.38 4.10 2.22
N ALA A 61 3.24 3.50 2.53
CA ALA A 61 2.29 4.03 3.51
C ALA A 61 2.96 4.24 4.88
N LEU A 62 3.62 3.21 5.42
CA LEU A 62 4.29 3.28 6.71
C LEU A 62 5.45 4.30 6.72
N LEU A 63 6.27 4.32 5.66
CA LEU A 63 7.42 5.21 5.55
C LEU A 63 7.00 6.67 5.38
N SER A 64 5.86 6.95 4.74
CA SER A 64 5.33 8.32 4.63
C SER A 64 5.05 8.94 6.02
N VAL A 65 4.44 8.15 6.91
CA VAL A 65 4.16 8.58 8.29
C VAL A 65 5.46 8.72 9.08
N LYS A 66 6.36 7.74 8.99
CA LYS A 66 7.69 7.82 9.62
C LYS A 66 8.48 9.04 9.15
N ALA A 67 8.39 9.42 7.88
CA ALA A 67 9.07 10.59 7.34
C ALA A 67 8.53 11.89 7.93
N CYS A 68 7.21 12.01 8.15
CA CYS A 68 6.62 13.14 8.86
C CYS A 68 7.14 13.20 10.31
N GLN A 69 7.10 12.07 11.02
CA GLN A 69 7.55 11.97 12.41
C GLN A 69 9.03 12.32 12.57
N ALA A 70 9.90 11.80 11.70
CA ALA A 70 11.33 12.08 11.71
C ALA A 70 11.66 13.56 11.49
N GLN A 71 10.82 14.28 10.74
CA GLN A 71 10.96 15.70 10.47
C GLN A 71 10.21 16.60 11.48
N GLY A 72 9.57 16.01 12.49
CA GLY A 72 8.73 16.75 13.45
C GLY A 72 7.53 17.44 12.78
N LYS A 73 7.06 16.93 11.64
CA LYS A 73 5.88 17.43 10.94
C LYS A 73 4.61 16.75 11.45
N SER A 74 3.53 17.51 11.49
CA SER A 74 2.23 16.97 11.88
C SER A 74 1.70 15.99 10.83
N HIS A 75 0.94 14.99 11.28
CA HIS A 75 0.21 14.07 10.42
C HIS A 75 -1.16 13.74 11.03
N PRO A 76 -2.18 13.44 10.20
CA PRO A 76 -3.48 12.97 10.67
C PRO A 76 -3.39 11.57 11.28
N ARG A 77 -4.51 11.07 11.79
CA ARG A 77 -4.65 9.63 12.04
C ARG A 77 -4.51 8.89 10.71
N VAL A 78 -3.71 7.84 10.67
CA VAL A 78 -3.50 7.05 9.45
C VAL A 78 -3.87 5.60 9.72
N ILE A 79 -4.83 5.10 8.94
CA ILE A 79 -5.20 3.69 8.92
C ILE A 79 -4.61 3.07 7.65
N ILE A 80 -3.80 2.04 7.79
CA ILE A 80 -3.24 1.30 6.65
C ILE A 80 -3.97 -0.04 6.56
N THR A 81 -4.59 -0.33 5.41
CA THR A 81 -5.28 -1.59 5.12
C THR A 81 -4.58 -2.30 3.98
N ILE A 82 -4.08 -3.52 4.24
CA ILE A 82 -3.51 -4.39 3.21
C ILE A 82 -4.37 -5.64 3.12
N GLU A 83 -5.01 -5.85 1.98
CA GLU A 83 -5.77 -7.09 1.73
C GLU A 83 -4.91 -8.17 1.08
N GLY A 84 -5.51 -9.33 0.76
CA GLY A 84 -4.79 -10.47 0.18
C GLY A 84 -5.61 -11.25 -0.84
N SER A 85 -6.60 -10.60 -1.47
CA SER A 85 -7.46 -11.20 -2.48
C SER A 85 -7.77 -10.25 -3.65
N GLU A 86 -6.98 -9.17 -3.82
CA GLU A 86 -7.21 -8.14 -4.85
C GLU A 86 -7.06 -8.72 -6.27
N GLU A 87 -6.03 -9.55 -6.46
CA GLU A 87 -5.67 -10.18 -7.74
C GLU A 87 -6.60 -11.34 -8.11
N GLY A 88 -7.51 -11.67 -7.19
CA GLY A 88 -8.48 -12.75 -7.28
C GLY A 88 -9.92 -12.24 -7.19
N GLU A 89 -10.70 -12.81 -6.26
CA GLU A 89 -12.10 -12.44 -6.08
C GLU A 89 -12.29 -11.51 -4.85
N ILE A 90 -13.02 -10.41 -5.04
CA ILE A 90 -13.20 -9.33 -4.05
C ILE A 90 -14.10 -9.67 -2.84
N PHE A 91 -14.50 -10.93 -2.66
CA PHE A 91 -15.48 -11.31 -1.64
C PHE A 91 -15.01 -11.04 -0.21
N ASP A 92 -13.71 -11.17 0.03
CA ASP A 92 -13.12 -11.00 1.36
C ASP A 92 -13.07 -9.53 1.78
N LEU A 93 -12.73 -8.61 0.86
CA LEU A 93 -12.59 -7.20 1.19
C LEU A 93 -13.88 -6.63 1.79
N MET A 94 -15.02 -6.87 1.13
CA MET A 94 -16.31 -6.37 1.59
C MET A 94 -16.68 -6.92 2.97
N TYR A 95 -16.41 -8.20 3.22
CA TYR A 95 -16.62 -8.81 4.53
C TYR A 95 -15.76 -8.15 5.61
N TYR A 96 -14.48 -7.91 5.33
CA TYR A 96 -13.56 -7.31 6.30
C TYR A 96 -13.81 -5.81 6.51
N MET A 97 -14.21 -5.06 5.48
CA MET A 97 -14.62 -3.67 5.62
C MET A 97 -15.82 -3.52 6.55
N GLN A 98 -16.80 -4.42 6.46
CA GLN A 98 -17.94 -4.41 7.39
C GLN A 98 -17.54 -4.85 8.79
N THR A 99 -16.78 -5.94 8.91
CA THR A 99 -16.30 -6.49 10.19
C THR A 99 -15.50 -5.45 10.99
N TYR A 100 -14.63 -4.71 10.31
CA TYR A 100 -13.72 -3.75 10.92
C TYR A 100 -14.13 -2.30 10.77
N LYS A 101 -15.37 -2.02 10.35
CA LYS A 101 -15.91 -0.66 10.17
C LYS A 101 -15.65 0.25 11.39
N HIS A 102 -15.76 -0.29 12.59
CA HIS A 102 -15.50 0.44 13.84
C HIS A 102 -14.04 0.89 14.01
N MET A 103 -13.08 0.10 13.51
CA MET A 103 -11.67 0.50 13.49
C MET A 103 -11.39 1.47 12.34
N LEU A 104 -11.97 1.24 11.16
CA LEU A 104 -11.77 2.10 9.98
C LEU A 104 -12.33 3.52 10.21
N GLY A 105 -13.44 3.65 10.94
CA GLY A 105 -14.12 4.92 11.13
C GLY A 105 -14.62 5.52 9.81
N GLU A 106 -14.64 6.84 9.71
CA GLU A 106 -15.03 7.58 8.52
C GLU A 106 -13.83 8.40 8.02
N PRO A 107 -12.97 7.81 7.16
CA PRO A 107 -11.77 8.49 6.67
C PRO A 107 -12.13 9.74 5.85
N ASN A 108 -11.41 10.84 6.08
CA ASN A 108 -11.58 12.08 5.32
C ASN A 108 -10.92 12.00 3.94
N LEU A 109 -9.91 11.14 3.80
CA LEU A 109 -9.18 10.89 2.56
C LEU A 109 -8.85 9.40 2.45
N VAL A 110 -9.05 8.85 1.26
CA VAL A 110 -8.59 7.50 0.89
C VAL A 110 -7.48 7.63 -0.14
N ILE A 111 -6.35 6.97 0.11
CA ILE A 111 -5.22 6.88 -0.81
C ILE A 111 -5.06 5.42 -1.18
N CYS A 112 -5.21 5.11 -2.47
CA CYS A 112 -4.91 3.81 -3.03
C CYS A 112 -3.53 3.87 -3.69
N LEU A 113 -2.60 3.03 -3.24
CA LEU A 113 -1.25 2.92 -3.79
C LEU A 113 -1.16 1.73 -4.76
N ASP A 114 -2.16 1.53 -5.60
CA ASP A 114 -2.23 0.36 -6.47
C ASP A 114 -2.64 0.78 -7.89
N SER A 115 -1.81 1.63 -8.48
CA SER A 115 -2.02 2.13 -9.84
C SER A 115 -0.71 2.45 -10.51
N VAL A 116 -0.77 2.71 -11.81
CA VAL A 116 0.42 2.96 -12.63
C VAL A 116 0.59 4.45 -12.92
N ALA A 117 1.85 4.90 -12.94
CA ALA A 117 2.22 6.19 -13.48
C ALA A 117 2.60 6.03 -14.96
N TYR A 118 1.88 6.72 -15.85
CA TYR A 118 2.26 6.79 -17.26
C TYR A 118 3.36 7.84 -17.44
N THR A 119 4.36 7.50 -18.26
CA THR A 119 5.36 8.46 -18.75
C THR A 119 5.31 8.52 -20.27
N ASP A 120 5.79 9.61 -20.87
CA ASP A 120 5.85 9.77 -22.34
C ASP A 120 6.63 8.64 -23.06
N LYS A 121 7.36 7.80 -22.31
CA LYS A 121 8.12 6.65 -22.82
C LYS A 121 7.36 5.32 -22.77
N THR A 122 6.15 5.30 -22.21
CA THR A 122 5.31 4.10 -22.02
C THR A 122 4.00 4.15 -22.82
N MET A 123 3.86 5.11 -23.74
CA MET A 123 2.86 5.14 -24.83
C MET A 123 3.56 4.86 -26.16
#